data_AF-A0A9Q9C3G4-F1
#
_entry.id   AF-A0A9Q9C3G4-F1
#
_cell.length_a   1.000
_cell.length_b   1.000
_cell.length_c   1.000
_cell.angle_alpha   90.00
_cell.angle_beta   90.00
_cell.angle_gamma   90.00
#
_symmetry.space_group_name_H-M   'P 1'
#
loop_
_entity.id
_entity.type
_entity.pdbx_description
1 polymer ?
#
loop_
_entity_poly.entity_id
_entity_poly.type
_entity_poly.pdbx_seq_one_letter_code
_entity_poly.pdbx_strand_id
1 'polypeptide(L)'
;MGTEDGMEDPDGGKFCEVIDALNRVILSVKAMDKKDGDCAICDSAISATTGNDVIRLYSYLLGCISNHVANILPLDFKDLFIVESFVLDNICEKKMLDFNKIFEEGKGSPEAVRREILEATKGCLLNNLINIDCEQELESLLYMTYEMCMDSSIEGFTLKEIELLLAVLFRRSESSRFFKIFNRSKKSKGLLRLGLLMSLKDGDDTTLDRLLRSYSEHDLLPESYFLNDSEGLLKRSIDVDWIMSVEDNAEWVSLRRKEMEWEECVRFWAANREGCSEALNKSMMDLCIKHGKYEEGWVVYSRGCKKTPYVIHKACLLALKGLKETNDCKWTSRLFEVVEASAPEEDDAKYLVANDIIENLSSLPENVRNLVLKEFITKMDLLDKNEEIVNLVIRGLLSLCKKCESDQESYTSFGDYADLLYTKWKKHKLCGRYTPESRDQIESEIYSNVLSVFDTLHDKEKVLGVCRDVVNSNTKITKELCSKIQSFHKGNLKSSKTEPTSLEQYSILERLVSFVLQKH
;
A
#
# COMPACT_ATOMS: atom_id res chain seq x y z
N MET A 1 -12.70 -44.40 14.95
CA MET A 1 -11.43 -44.29 15.69
C MET A 1 -10.49 -43.49 14.82
N GLY A 2 -10.43 -42.20 15.09
CA GLY A 2 -9.53 -41.22 14.48
C GLY A 2 -9.56 -40.08 15.47
N THR A 3 -8.52 -40.02 16.28
CA THR A 3 -8.31 -39.06 17.36
C THR A 3 -8.24 -37.65 16.77
N GLU A 4 -9.16 -36.80 17.19
CA GLU A 4 -9.03 -35.35 17.04
C GLU A 4 -7.85 -34.92 17.89
N ASP A 5 -6.75 -34.56 17.24
CA ASP A 5 -5.66 -33.82 17.86
C ASP A 5 -6.21 -32.45 18.26
N GLY A 6 -6.45 -32.29 19.55
CA GLY A 6 -6.75 -31.00 20.16
C GLY A 6 -5.58 -30.05 19.95
N MET A 7 -5.77 -29.08 19.06
CA MET A 7 -4.96 -27.86 19.11
C MET A 7 -5.29 -27.15 20.43
N GLU A 8 -4.32 -27.13 21.34
CA GLU A 8 -4.36 -26.27 22.52
C GLU A 8 -4.50 -24.81 22.07
N ASP A 9 -5.51 -24.15 22.63
CA ASP A 9 -5.87 -22.76 22.38
C ASP A 9 -4.79 -21.81 22.94
N PRO A 10 -4.04 -21.07 22.10
CA PRO A 10 -2.96 -20.19 22.55
C PRO A 10 -3.45 -18.96 23.34
N ASP A 11 -4.75 -18.66 23.31
CA ASP A 11 -5.34 -17.51 24.04
C ASP A 11 -5.78 -17.86 25.47
N GLY A 12 -6.03 -19.14 25.78
CA GLY A 12 -6.43 -19.58 27.13
C GLY A 12 -5.36 -19.33 28.20
N GLY A 13 -4.09 -19.56 27.86
CA GLY A 13 -2.97 -19.34 28.79
C GLY A 13 -2.74 -17.87 29.16
N LYS A 14 -2.93 -16.95 28.20
CA LYS A 14 -2.76 -15.51 28.44
C LYS A 14 -3.85 -14.94 29.35
N PHE A 15 -5.10 -15.37 29.16
CA PHE A 15 -6.19 -14.90 29.99
C PHE A 15 -6.05 -15.36 31.44
N CYS A 16 -5.61 -16.61 31.68
CA CYS A 16 -5.29 -17.10 33.02
C CYS A 16 -4.16 -16.30 33.68
N GLU A 17 -3.07 -16.00 32.94
CA GLU A 17 -1.95 -15.18 33.44
C GLU A 17 -2.41 -13.78 33.88
N VAL A 18 -3.30 -13.15 33.11
CA VAL A 18 -3.87 -11.83 33.44
C VAL A 18 -4.74 -11.90 34.70
N ILE A 19 -5.58 -12.93 34.85
CA ILE A 19 -6.40 -13.12 36.06
C ILE A 19 -5.50 -13.31 37.29
N ASP A 20 -4.46 -14.13 37.18
CA ASP A 20 -3.54 -14.39 38.29
C ASP A 20 -2.77 -13.12 38.69
N ALA A 21 -2.29 -12.35 37.72
CA ALA A 21 -1.65 -11.05 37.96
C ALA A 21 -2.63 -10.06 38.62
N LEU A 22 -3.85 -9.94 38.09
CA LEU A 22 -4.89 -9.08 38.64
C LEU A 22 -5.23 -9.43 40.09
N ASN A 23 -5.36 -10.73 40.39
CA ASN A 23 -5.63 -11.20 41.75
C ASN A 23 -4.48 -10.85 42.71
N ARG A 24 -3.22 -11.00 42.29
CA ARG A 24 -2.05 -10.60 43.10
C ARG A 24 -2.04 -9.09 43.37
N VAL A 25 -2.37 -8.27 42.38
CA VAL A 25 -2.51 -6.81 42.54
C VAL A 25 -3.64 -6.48 43.52
N ILE A 26 -4.83 -7.08 43.35
CA ILE A 26 -5.98 -6.87 44.25
C ILE A 26 -5.64 -7.25 45.68
N LEU A 27 -5.03 -8.42 45.91
CA LEU A 27 -4.64 -8.87 47.24
C LEU A 27 -3.64 -7.92 47.90
N SER A 28 -2.65 -7.46 47.13
CA SER A 28 -1.65 -6.50 47.60
C SER A 28 -2.30 -5.17 47.97
N VAL A 29 -3.19 -4.65 47.11
CA VAL A 29 -3.94 -3.43 47.41
C VAL A 29 -4.83 -3.61 48.63
N LYS A 30 -5.55 -4.72 48.78
CA LYS A 30 -6.41 -4.99 49.95
C LYS A 30 -5.65 -5.00 51.27
N ALA A 31 -4.37 -5.39 51.26
CA ALA A 31 -3.52 -5.42 52.44
C ALA A 31 -2.98 -4.04 52.87
N MET A 32 -3.15 -2.99 52.05
CA MET A 32 -2.69 -1.63 52.36
C MET A 32 -3.63 -0.88 53.28
N ASP A 33 -3.10 0.12 53.99
CA ASP A 33 -3.89 1.03 54.83
C ASP A 33 -4.94 1.80 54.02
N LYS A 34 -6.15 1.89 54.57
CA LYS A 34 -7.34 2.46 53.93
C LYS A 34 -7.84 3.70 54.66
N LYS A 35 -8.36 4.66 53.90
CA LYS A 35 -9.16 5.77 54.43
C LYS A 35 -10.60 5.28 54.67
N ASP A 36 -11.36 5.92 55.54
CA ASP A 36 -12.77 5.54 55.73
C ASP A 36 -13.59 5.80 54.45
N GLY A 37 -14.34 4.79 53.99
CA GLY A 37 -15.27 4.90 52.86
C GLY A 37 -15.63 3.56 52.21
N ASP A 38 -16.74 3.54 51.46
CA ASP A 38 -17.15 2.37 50.68
C ASP A 38 -16.24 2.17 49.47
N CYS A 39 -15.78 0.95 49.24
CA CYS A 39 -14.90 0.63 48.11
C CYS A 39 -15.17 -0.76 47.55
N ALA A 40 -15.61 -0.80 46.29
CA ALA A 40 -15.91 -2.04 45.57
C ALA A 40 -14.78 -3.08 45.66
N ILE A 41 -13.51 -2.67 45.47
CA ILE A 41 -12.36 -3.59 45.61
C ILE A 41 -12.28 -4.18 47.02
N CYS A 42 -12.38 -3.37 48.06
CA CYS A 42 -12.18 -3.82 49.45
C CYS A 42 -13.36 -4.64 49.96
N ASP A 43 -14.59 -4.28 49.58
CA ASP A 43 -15.81 -4.77 50.21
C ASP A 43 -16.38 -6.04 49.57
N SER A 44 -15.96 -6.38 48.34
CA SER A 44 -16.55 -7.49 47.61
C SER A 44 -15.57 -8.62 47.29
N ALA A 45 -16.10 -9.85 47.26
CA ALA A 45 -15.45 -11.05 46.76
C ALA A 45 -15.57 -11.05 45.23
N ILE A 46 -14.80 -10.20 44.56
CA ILE A 46 -14.83 -10.09 43.11
C ILE A 46 -13.92 -11.15 42.49
N SER A 47 -14.40 -11.83 41.45
CA SER A 47 -13.60 -12.72 40.60
C SER A 47 -13.78 -12.33 39.14
N ALA A 48 -12.71 -12.42 38.36
CA ALA A 48 -12.75 -12.18 36.92
C ALA A 48 -12.95 -13.50 36.18
N THR A 49 -13.97 -13.60 35.35
CA THR A 49 -14.20 -14.78 34.49
C THR A 49 -14.24 -14.42 33.01
N THR A 50 -14.39 -13.13 32.67
CA THR A 50 -14.39 -12.60 31.30
C THR A 50 -13.42 -11.42 31.15
N GLY A 51 -13.05 -11.08 29.91
CA GLY A 51 -12.24 -9.89 29.62
C GLY A 51 -12.88 -8.59 30.12
N ASN A 52 -14.21 -8.48 30.05
CA ASN A 52 -14.96 -7.33 30.57
C ASN A 52 -14.84 -7.22 32.10
N ASP A 53 -14.77 -8.35 32.82
CA ASP A 53 -14.54 -8.33 34.27
C ASP A 53 -13.16 -7.78 34.62
N VAL A 54 -12.13 -8.14 33.85
CA VAL A 54 -10.76 -7.62 34.03
C VAL A 54 -10.74 -6.10 33.88
N ILE A 55 -11.39 -5.57 32.84
CA ILE A 55 -11.44 -4.13 32.58
C ILE A 55 -12.21 -3.39 33.68
N ARG A 56 -13.35 -3.94 34.11
CA ARG A 56 -14.14 -3.39 35.22
C ARG A 56 -13.34 -3.37 36.53
N LEU A 57 -12.65 -4.46 36.85
CA LEU A 57 -11.79 -4.58 38.02
C LEU A 57 -10.60 -3.63 37.96
N TYR A 58 -10.00 -3.43 36.78
CA TYR A 58 -8.96 -2.43 36.56
C TYR A 58 -9.48 -1.01 36.88
N SER A 59 -10.68 -0.64 36.43
CA SER A 59 -11.30 0.65 36.77
C SER A 59 -11.59 0.80 38.26
N TYR A 60 -12.03 -0.27 38.94
CA TYR A 60 -12.20 -0.27 40.39
C TYR A 60 -10.86 -0.14 41.14
N LEU A 61 -9.79 -0.77 40.65
CA LEU A 61 -8.44 -0.63 41.21
C LEU A 61 -7.94 0.80 41.08
N LEU A 62 -8.11 1.46 39.93
CA LEU A 62 -7.78 2.87 39.76
C LEU A 62 -8.50 3.74 40.80
N GLY A 63 -9.81 3.54 40.99
CA GLY A 63 -10.59 4.27 41.99
C GLY A 63 -10.13 4.01 43.42
N CYS A 64 -9.81 2.75 43.76
CA CYS A 64 -9.31 2.35 45.07
C CYS A 64 -7.95 2.99 45.37
N ILE A 65 -6.99 2.91 44.45
CA ILE A 65 -5.64 3.45 44.64
C ILE A 65 -5.68 4.98 44.72
N SER A 66 -6.46 5.64 43.85
CA SER A 66 -6.53 7.10 43.81
C SER A 66 -7.16 7.71 45.07
N ASN A 67 -8.24 7.10 45.58
CA ASN A 67 -9.10 7.74 46.56
C ASN A 67 -9.13 7.05 47.94
N HIS A 68 -8.91 5.74 47.99
CA HIS A 68 -9.14 4.94 49.19
C HIS A 68 -7.85 4.50 49.88
N VAL A 69 -6.77 4.21 49.14
CA VAL A 69 -5.46 3.86 49.71
C VAL A 69 -4.85 5.10 50.38
N ALA A 70 -4.42 4.95 51.64
CA ALA A 70 -3.79 6.04 52.41
C ALA A 70 -2.30 6.20 52.07
N ASN A 71 -1.56 5.10 52.02
CA ASN A 71 -0.15 5.02 51.64
C ASN A 71 0.03 3.84 50.69
N ILE A 72 0.72 4.04 49.57
CA ILE A 72 0.99 2.95 48.64
C ILE A 72 2.22 2.16 49.10
N LEU A 73 2.11 0.84 49.08
CA LEU A 73 3.27 -0.05 49.15
C LEU A 73 3.70 -0.45 47.73
N PRO A 74 4.99 -0.77 47.50
CA PRO A 74 5.46 -1.20 46.19
C PRO A 74 4.64 -2.38 45.67
N LEU A 75 3.99 -2.19 44.53
CA LEU A 75 3.31 -3.25 43.78
C LEU A 75 4.28 -3.85 42.76
N ASP A 76 4.05 -5.11 42.39
CA ASP A 76 4.83 -5.74 41.33
C ASP A 76 4.50 -5.11 39.97
N PHE A 77 5.48 -4.40 39.41
CA PHE A 77 5.37 -3.75 38.09
C PHE A 77 5.12 -4.75 36.97
N LYS A 78 5.55 -5.99 37.11
CA LYS A 78 5.26 -7.05 36.14
C LYS A 78 3.77 -7.33 36.09
N ASP A 79 3.15 -7.54 37.25
CA ASP A 79 1.71 -7.84 37.33
C ASP A 79 0.88 -6.66 36.83
N LEU A 80 1.25 -5.44 37.21
CA LEU A 80 0.64 -4.21 36.69
C LEU A 80 0.77 -4.10 35.17
N PHE A 81 1.95 -4.38 34.61
CA PHE A 81 2.18 -4.35 33.17
C PHE A 81 1.35 -5.39 32.41
N ILE A 82 1.23 -6.62 32.94
CA ILE A 82 0.41 -7.69 32.33
C ILE A 82 -1.06 -7.25 32.28
N VAL A 83 -1.60 -6.78 33.40
CA VAL A 83 -3.00 -6.33 33.48
C VAL A 83 -3.24 -5.13 32.57
N GLU A 84 -2.38 -4.12 32.61
CA GLU A 84 -2.56 -2.90 31.80
C GLU A 84 -2.38 -3.18 30.30
N SER A 85 -1.43 -4.05 29.91
CA SER A 85 -1.26 -4.45 28.51
C SER A 85 -2.50 -5.15 27.98
N PHE A 86 -3.14 -6.02 28.79
CA PHE A 86 -4.41 -6.65 28.42
C PHE A 86 -5.53 -5.63 28.23
N VAL A 87 -5.64 -4.65 29.12
CA VAL A 87 -6.63 -3.57 28.98
C VAL A 87 -6.37 -2.79 27.68
N LEU A 88 -5.12 -2.42 27.41
CA LEU A 88 -4.72 -1.70 26.20
C LEU A 88 -5.01 -2.48 24.91
N ASP A 89 -4.81 -3.80 24.89
CA ASP A 89 -5.14 -4.66 23.74
C ASP A 89 -6.64 -4.67 23.40
N ASN A 90 -7.49 -4.38 24.39
CA ASN A 90 -8.95 -4.36 24.24
C ASN A 90 -9.52 -2.95 23.99
N ILE A 91 -8.81 -1.87 24.35
CA ILE A 91 -9.29 -0.49 24.18
C ILE A 91 -8.59 0.29 23.06
N CYS A 92 -7.35 -0.04 22.73
CA CYS A 92 -6.61 0.64 21.67
C CYS A 92 -7.07 0.16 20.30
N GLU A 93 -7.09 1.07 19.32
CA GLU A 93 -7.31 0.69 17.93
C GLU A 93 -6.23 -0.30 17.47
N LYS A 94 -6.64 -1.43 16.90
CA LYS A 94 -5.70 -2.39 16.33
C LYS A 94 -5.07 -1.78 15.08
N LYS A 95 -3.75 -1.96 14.92
CA LYS A 95 -3.04 -1.56 13.70
C LYS A 95 -3.71 -2.17 12.47
N MET A 96 -4.29 -1.34 11.61
CA MET A 96 -4.94 -1.75 10.37
C MET A 96 -3.95 -1.70 9.22
N LEU A 97 -3.06 -2.70 9.15
CA LEU A 97 -2.09 -2.84 8.05
C LEU A 97 -2.41 -4.00 7.11
N ASP A 98 -3.30 -4.91 7.51
CA ASP A 98 -3.75 -6.00 6.65
C ASP A 98 -4.94 -5.55 5.80
N PHE A 99 -4.68 -5.24 4.54
CA PHE A 99 -5.70 -4.81 3.59
C PHE A 99 -6.82 -5.84 3.41
N ASN A 100 -6.52 -7.15 3.43
CA ASN A 100 -7.56 -8.18 3.31
C ASN A 100 -8.48 -8.14 4.51
N LYS A 101 -7.90 -8.02 5.71
CA LYS A 101 -8.65 -7.88 6.95
C LYS A 101 -9.48 -6.60 7.00
N ILE A 102 -8.95 -5.48 6.50
CA ILE A 102 -9.72 -4.22 6.38
C ILE A 102 -10.92 -4.42 5.43
N PHE A 103 -10.81 -5.27 4.40
CA PHE A 103 -11.95 -5.66 3.54
C PHE A 103 -12.95 -6.62 4.18
N GLU A 104 -12.51 -7.50 5.10
CA GLU A 104 -13.33 -8.51 5.77
C GLU A 104 -14.00 -7.99 7.06
N GLU A 105 -13.38 -7.03 7.74
CA GLU A 105 -13.95 -6.33 8.89
C GLU A 105 -15.06 -5.39 8.42
N GLY A 106 -16.27 -5.91 8.22
CA GLY A 106 -17.48 -5.09 8.35
C GLY A 106 -17.54 -4.56 9.78
N LYS A 107 -17.96 -3.30 10.00
CA LYS A 107 -17.98 -2.58 11.31
C LYS A 107 -18.53 -3.44 12.46
N GLY A 108 -17.69 -4.31 12.98
CA GLY A 108 -17.93 -5.28 14.03
C GLY A 108 -17.30 -4.78 15.32
N SER A 109 -17.78 -3.62 15.75
CA SER A 109 -17.86 -3.19 17.14
C SER A 109 -16.60 -3.06 18.05
N PRO A 110 -15.40 -2.66 17.60
CA PRO A 110 -14.42 -2.09 18.54
C PRO A 110 -15.02 -0.91 19.30
N GLU A 111 -15.86 -0.11 18.62
CA GLU A 111 -16.59 1.01 19.23
C GLU A 111 -17.66 0.60 20.25
N ALA A 112 -18.32 -0.56 20.09
CA ALA A 112 -19.31 -1.00 21.07
C ALA A 112 -18.63 -1.52 22.34
N VAL A 113 -17.54 -2.27 22.19
CA VAL A 113 -16.69 -2.71 23.30
C VAL A 113 -16.08 -1.49 24.00
N ARG A 114 -15.52 -0.52 23.25
CA ARG A 114 -15.03 0.76 23.79
C ARG A 114 -16.13 1.54 24.53
N ARG A 115 -17.35 1.61 23.99
CA ARG A 115 -18.49 2.29 24.62
C ARG A 115 -18.94 1.60 25.92
N GLU A 116 -19.04 0.28 25.93
CA GLU A 116 -19.37 -0.52 27.11
C GLU A 116 -18.31 -0.33 28.21
N ILE A 117 -17.03 -0.31 27.83
CA ILE A 117 -15.89 -0.04 28.72
C ILE A 117 -15.94 1.38 29.30
N LEU A 118 -16.26 2.38 28.47
CA LEU A 118 -16.40 3.77 28.91
C LEU A 118 -17.59 3.96 29.86
N GLU A 119 -18.72 3.29 29.59
CA GLU A 119 -19.88 3.30 30.50
C GLU A 119 -19.57 2.65 31.84
N ALA A 120 -18.88 1.49 31.84
CA ALA A 120 -18.43 0.84 33.06
C ALA A 120 -17.47 1.73 33.88
N THR A 121 -16.55 2.43 33.21
CA THR A 121 -15.57 3.31 33.85
C THR A 121 -16.21 4.58 34.45
N LYS A 122 -17.19 5.18 33.74
CA LYS A 122 -17.95 6.35 34.23
C LYS A 122 -18.73 6.05 35.51
N GLY A 123 -19.19 4.82 35.71
CA GLY A 123 -19.87 4.40 36.94
C GLY A 123 -18.96 4.31 38.17
N CYS A 124 -17.63 4.29 37.98
CA CYS A 124 -16.66 4.03 39.04
C CYS A 124 -15.92 5.29 39.54
N LEU A 125 -15.78 6.31 38.69
CA LEU A 125 -15.05 7.53 38.99
C LEU A 125 -16.04 8.63 39.37
N LEU A 126 -16.36 8.73 40.66
CA LEU A 126 -17.37 9.65 41.21
C LEU A 126 -17.03 11.15 41.11
N ASN A 127 -15.85 11.52 40.63
CA ASN A 127 -15.45 12.91 40.42
C ASN A 127 -14.70 13.04 39.09
N ASN A 128 -14.94 14.14 38.38
CA ASN A 128 -14.43 14.53 37.05
C ASN A 128 -12.89 14.67 36.92
N LEU A 129 -12.10 13.71 37.40
CA LEU A 129 -10.64 13.70 37.32
C LEU A 129 -10.14 12.61 36.37
N ILE A 130 -10.88 12.30 35.30
CA ILE A 130 -10.24 11.71 34.12
C ILE A 130 -9.46 12.86 33.49
N ASN A 131 -8.14 12.86 33.66
CA ASN A 131 -7.29 13.86 33.05
C ASN A 131 -7.42 13.73 31.51
N ILE A 132 -7.91 14.80 30.88
CA ILE A 132 -8.35 14.84 29.46
C ILE A 132 -7.16 14.74 28.48
N ASP A 133 -5.93 14.62 28.98
CA ASP A 133 -4.71 14.53 28.17
C ASP A 133 -4.31 13.08 27.77
N CYS A 134 -5.16 12.07 28.01
CA CYS A 134 -4.89 10.68 27.62
C CYS A 134 -5.76 10.26 26.43
N GLU A 135 -5.15 9.73 25.36
CA GLU A 135 -5.86 9.32 24.13
C GLU A 135 -6.89 8.19 24.38
N GLN A 136 -6.69 7.39 25.45
CA GLN A 136 -7.54 6.24 25.80
C GLN A 136 -8.63 6.52 26.86
N GLU A 137 -8.87 7.78 27.29
CA GLU A 137 -9.94 8.18 28.24
C GLU A 137 -9.94 7.48 29.63
N LEU A 138 -8.93 6.66 29.93
CA LEU A 138 -8.76 5.87 31.15
C LEU A 138 -7.38 6.17 31.74
N GLU A 139 -7.21 6.23 33.07
CA GLU A 139 -5.91 6.49 33.70
C GLU A 139 -4.98 5.25 33.70
N SER A 140 -3.66 5.46 33.79
CA SER A 140 -2.65 4.38 33.85
C SER A 140 -2.39 3.94 35.29
N LEU A 141 -2.65 2.67 35.60
CA LEU A 141 -2.44 2.08 36.91
C LEU A 141 -0.93 1.98 37.22
N LEU A 142 -0.13 1.62 36.22
CA LEU A 142 1.32 1.51 36.33
C LEU A 142 1.98 2.88 36.60
N TYR A 143 1.57 3.93 35.86
CA TYR A 143 2.08 5.28 36.09
C TYR A 143 1.62 5.87 37.43
N MET A 144 0.35 5.67 37.81
CA MET A 144 -0.17 6.11 39.10
C MET A 144 0.60 5.49 40.26
N THR A 145 0.85 4.18 40.18
CA THR A 145 1.65 3.47 41.20
C THR A 145 3.07 4.04 41.28
N TYR A 146 3.70 4.30 40.14
CA TYR A 146 5.03 4.92 40.07
C TYR A 146 5.05 6.31 40.74
N GLU A 147 4.14 7.21 40.40
CA GLU A 147 4.10 8.57 40.98
C GLU A 147 3.85 8.54 42.49
N MET A 148 2.93 7.70 42.98
CA MET A 148 2.66 7.59 44.41
C MET A 148 3.85 7.01 45.20
N CYS A 149 4.63 6.09 44.60
CA CYS A 149 5.87 5.60 45.21
C CYS A 149 6.93 6.72 45.28
N MET A 150 7.05 7.53 44.22
CA MET A 150 7.97 8.67 44.20
C MET A 150 7.59 9.73 45.25
N ASP A 151 6.30 10.05 45.40
CA ASP A 151 5.81 11.00 46.42
C ASP A 151 6.04 10.47 47.85
N SER A 152 5.97 9.15 48.02
CA SER A 152 6.26 8.46 49.28
C SER A 152 7.76 8.28 49.55
N SER A 153 8.64 8.86 48.72
CA SER A 153 10.11 8.73 48.80
C SER A 153 10.62 7.29 48.73
N ILE A 154 9.86 6.39 48.10
CA ILE A 154 10.30 5.04 47.79
C ILE A 154 11.10 5.13 46.48
N GLU A 155 12.43 5.24 46.61
CA GLU A 155 13.35 5.26 45.47
C GLU A 155 13.90 3.85 45.18
N GLY A 156 14.30 3.59 43.93
CA GLY A 156 15.02 2.35 43.57
C GLY A 156 14.43 1.52 42.44
N PHE A 157 13.64 2.10 41.53
CA PHE A 157 13.15 1.38 40.35
C PHE A 157 14.31 0.84 39.50
N THR A 158 14.22 -0.44 39.18
CA THR A 158 15.12 -1.12 38.26
C THR A 158 14.93 -0.61 36.84
N LEU A 159 15.95 -0.77 35.98
CA LEU A 159 15.85 -0.41 34.57
C LEU A 159 14.69 -1.16 33.88
N LYS A 160 14.46 -2.43 34.24
CA LYS A 160 13.34 -3.24 33.73
C LYS A 160 12.00 -2.57 34.02
N GLU A 161 11.77 -2.11 35.24
CA GLU A 161 10.50 -1.49 35.64
C GLU A 161 10.26 -0.17 34.89
N ILE A 162 11.32 0.63 34.72
CA ILE A 162 11.25 1.86 33.93
C ILE A 162 10.98 1.59 32.44
N GLU A 163 11.59 0.55 31.87
CA GLU A 163 11.37 0.14 30.48
C GLU A 163 9.92 -0.35 30.24
N LEU A 164 9.36 -1.13 31.17
CA LEU A 164 7.95 -1.54 31.14
C LEU A 164 6.99 -0.34 31.24
N LEU A 165 7.26 0.59 32.16
CA LEU A 165 6.45 1.80 32.33
C LEU A 165 6.47 2.69 31.09
N LEU A 166 7.65 2.94 30.52
CA LEU A 166 7.78 3.75 29.31
C LEU A 166 7.14 3.07 28.09
N ALA A 167 7.18 1.74 28.00
CA ALA A 167 6.46 0.99 26.95
C ALA A 167 4.94 1.18 27.06
N VAL A 168 4.37 1.12 28.27
CA VAL A 168 2.95 1.38 28.50
C VAL A 168 2.59 2.82 28.11
N LEU A 169 3.34 3.81 28.56
CA LEU A 169 3.09 5.22 28.21
C LEU A 169 3.23 5.47 26.69
N PHE A 170 4.16 4.79 26.03
CA PHE A 170 4.29 4.82 24.57
C PHE A 170 3.07 4.25 23.85
N ARG A 171 2.58 3.09 24.27
CA ARG A 171 1.34 2.50 23.73
C ARG A 171 0.14 3.43 23.93
N ARG A 172 0.15 4.19 25.02
CA ARG A 172 -0.90 5.15 25.39
C ARG A 172 -0.78 6.51 24.71
N SER A 173 0.31 6.79 24.00
CA SER A 173 0.61 8.12 23.43
C SER A 173 0.74 9.24 24.46
N GLU A 174 1.15 8.93 25.70
CA GLU A 174 1.26 9.92 26.78
C GLU A 174 2.64 10.58 26.82
N SER A 175 2.95 11.40 25.82
CA SER A 175 4.29 11.98 25.61
C SER A 175 4.83 12.82 26.76
N SER A 176 4.00 13.66 27.38
CA SER A 176 4.40 14.50 28.51
C SER A 176 4.90 13.67 29.71
N ARG A 177 4.12 12.66 30.11
CA ARG A 177 4.47 11.74 31.21
C ARG A 177 5.65 10.84 30.82
N PHE A 178 5.67 10.38 29.58
CA PHE A 178 6.78 9.62 29.02
C PHE A 178 8.10 10.40 29.14
N PHE A 179 8.17 11.64 28.64
CA PHE A 179 9.39 12.43 28.68
C PHE A 179 9.76 12.89 30.10
N LYS A 180 8.80 13.05 31.01
CA LYS A 180 9.07 13.31 32.44
C LYS A 180 9.89 12.19 33.08
N ILE A 181 9.50 10.93 32.85
CA ILE A 181 10.20 9.75 33.39
C ILE A 181 11.48 9.48 32.59
N PHE A 182 11.37 9.50 31.26
CA PHE A 182 12.49 9.27 30.36
C PHE A 182 13.65 10.22 30.68
N ASN A 183 13.43 11.52 30.88
CA ASN A 183 14.54 12.45 31.14
C ASN A 183 15.27 12.20 32.49
N ARG A 184 14.65 11.50 33.44
CA ARG A 184 15.23 11.17 34.75
C ARG A 184 15.95 9.82 34.78
N SER A 185 15.66 8.94 33.83
CA SER A 185 16.20 7.58 33.79
C SER A 185 17.58 7.49 33.12
N LYS A 186 18.30 6.39 33.38
CA LYS A 186 19.45 6.02 32.54
C LYS A 186 18.95 5.53 31.18
N LYS A 187 19.75 5.70 30.11
CA LYS A 187 19.34 5.34 28.75
C LYS A 187 19.97 4.04 28.31
N SER A 188 19.13 3.08 27.95
CA SER A 188 19.50 1.93 27.12
C SER A 188 19.23 2.23 25.65
N LYS A 189 19.72 1.39 24.73
CA LYS A 189 19.39 1.50 23.29
C LYS A 189 17.88 1.38 23.04
N GLY A 190 17.20 0.46 23.72
CA GLY A 190 15.76 0.30 23.63
C GLY A 190 15.00 1.55 24.08
N LEU A 191 15.36 2.12 25.23
CA LEU A 191 14.74 3.36 25.72
C LEU A 191 14.98 4.54 24.79
N LEU A 192 16.21 4.75 24.32
CA LEU A 192 16.52 5.84 23.40
C LEU A 192 15.62 5.75 22.16
N ARG A 193 15.53 4.57 21.54
CA ARG A 193 14.71 4.37 20.35
C ARG A 193 13.21 4.47 20.61
N LEU A 194 12.74 4.03 21.77
CA LEU A 194 11.37 4.28 22.21
C LEU A 194 11.07 5.78 22.35
N GLY A 195 12.04 6.55 22.87
CA GLY A 195 11.94 8.02 22.94
C GLY A 195 11.94 8.69 21.56
N LEU A 196 12.78 8.23 20.63
CA LEU A 196 12.77 8.70 19.24
C LEU A 196 11.42 8.42 18.57
N LEU A 197 10.82 7.24 18.79
CA LEU A 197 9.49 6.89 18.29
C LEU A 197 8.40 7.76 18.89
N MET A 198 8.45 8.04 20.19
CA MET A 198 7.49 8.93 20.82
C MET A 198 7.56 10.34 20.20
N SER A 199 8.77 10.88 20.00
CA SER A 199 8.93 12.18 19.33
C SER A 199 8.42 12.18 17.89
N LEU A 200 8.64 11.08 17.14
CA LEU A 200 8.07 10.93 15.80
C LEU A 200 6.54 10.91 15.83
N LYS A 201 5.95 10.22 16.80
CA LYS A 201 4.49 10.14 16.97
C LYS A 201 3.86 11.49 17.31
N ASP A 202 4.54 12.30 18.11
CA ASP A 202 4.11 13.66 18.46
C ASP A 202 4.36 14.70 17.35
N GLY A 203 5.18 14.35 16.34
CA GLY A 203 5.67 15.32 15.36
C GLY A 203 6.63 16.36 15.96
N ASP A 204 7.27 16.08 17.10
CA ASP A 204 8.24 16.97 17.75
C ASP A 204 9.66 16.74 17.21
N ASP A 205 9.93 17.32 16.04
CA ASP A 205 11.26 17.29 15.41
C ASP A 205 12.35 17.92 16.29
N THR A 206 12.00 18.83 17.21
CA THR A 206 12.99 19.49 18.09
C THR A 206 13.50 18.52 19.16
N THR A 207 12.59 17.78 19.80
CA THR A 207 12.99 16.72 20.74
C THR A 207 13.70 15.59 20.02
N LEU A 208 13.25 15.20 18.84
CA LEU A 208 13.89 14.18 18.02
C LEU A 208 15.36 14.52 17.73
N ASP A 209 15.62 15.72 17.22
CA ASP A 209 16.97 16.20 16.93
C ASP A 209 17.84 16.28 18.18
N ARG A 210 17.26 16.73 19.30
CA ARG A 210 17.95 16.76 20.59
C ARG A 210 18.38 15.37 21.02
N LEU A 211 17.50 14.37 20.93
CA LEU A 211 17.81 12.99 21.32
C LEU A 211 18.91 12.39 20.44
N LEU A 212 18.86 12.60 19.12
CA LEU A 212 19.88 12.12 18.19
C LEU A 212 21.27 12.72 18.46
N ARG A 213 21.33 13.97 18.91
CA ARG A 213 22.62 14.65 19.21
C ARG A 213 23.15 14.38 20.61
N SER A 214 22.27 14.08 21.57
CA SER A 214 22.62 14.03 23.00
C SER A 214 23.16 12.68 23.45
N TYR A 215 22.95 11.62 22.66
CA TYR A 215 23.33 10.25 23.05
C TYR A 215 24.13 9.59 21.93
N SER A 216 25.41 9.31 22.20
CA SER A 216 26.19 8.39 21.37
C SER A 216 25.95 6.95 21.82
N GLU A 217 26.23 5.95 20.97
CA GLU A 217 26.08 4.54 21.36
C GLU A 217 26.93 4.15 22.58
N HIS A 218 28.01 4.89 22.85
CA HIS A 218 28.89 4.67 24.01
C HIS A 218 28.31 5.20 25.33
N ASP A 219 27.33 6.11 25.28
CA ASP A 219 26.68 6.68 26.47
C ASP A 219 25.52 5.81 26.98
N LEU A 220 25.18 4.75 26.24
CA LEU A 220 24.05 3.88 26.52
C LEU A 220 24.45 2.72 27.42
N LEU A 221 23.54 2.35 28.32
CA LEU A 221 23.68 1.13 29.11
C LEU A 221 23.66 -0.10 28.18
N PRO A 222 24.60 -1.06 28.38
CA PRO A 222 24.61 -2.30 27.63
C PRO A 222 23.46 -3.23 28.08
N GLU A 223 23.04 -3.15 29.34
CA GLU A 223 21.86 -3.86 29.82
C GLU A 223 20.57 -3.19 29.33
N SER A 224 19.66 -4.00 28.79
CA SER A 224 18.30 -3.58 28.46
C SER A 224 17.38 -4.78 28.49
N TYR A 225 16.19 -4.61 29.06
CA TYR A 225 15.12 -5.59 29.00
C TYR A 225 14.62 -5.81 27.57
N PHE A 226 14.79 -4.84 26.67
CA PHE A 226 14.55 -5.01 25.23
C PHE A 226 15.48 -6.06 24.58
N LEU A 227 16.68 -6.27 25.14
CA LEU A 227 17.63 -7.28 24.65
C LEU A 227 17.42 -8.66 25.29
N ASN A 228 16.95 -8.71 26.54
CA ASN A 228 16.81 -9.93 27.32
C ASN A 228 15.42 -10.04 27.96
N ASP A 229 14.38 -10.01 27.13
CA ASP A 229 12.98 -10.21 27.53
C ASP A 229 12.70 -11.71 27.71
N SER A 230 13.29 -12.32 28.74
CA SER A 230 13.18 -13.76 29.01
C SER A 230 11.72 -14.22 29.23
N GLU A 231 10.84 -13.31 29.65
CA GLU A 231 9.42 -13.56 29.91
C GLU A 231 8.53 -13.21 28.70
N GLY A 232 9.10 -12.56 27.68
CA GLY A 232 8.39 -12.12 26.47
C GLY A 232 7.35 -11.02 26.70
N LEU A 233 7.45 -10.24 27.79
CA LEU A 233 6.46 -9.22 28.15
C LEU A 233 6.46 -8.04 27.17
N LEU A 234 7.65 -7.50 26.86
CA LEU A 234 7.76 -6.39 25.92
C LEU A 234 7.41 -6.85 24.51
N LYS A 235 7.87 -8.05 24.09
CA LYS A 235 7.57 -8.61 22.76
C LYS A 235 6.08 -8.83 22.50
N ARG A 236 5.29 -9.06 23.56
CA ARG A 236 3.82 -9.16 23.46
C ARG A 236 3.14 -7.81 23.30
N SER A 237 3.74 -6.74 23.81
CA SER A 237 3.12 -5.41 23.89
C SER A 237 3.59 -4.44 22.80
N ILE A 238 4.83 -4.56 22.34
CA ILE A 238 5.45 -3.72 21.31
C ILE A 238 6.34 -4.58 20.42
N ASP A 239 6.57 -4.12 19.19
CA ASP A 239 7.49 -4.78 18.26
C ASP A 239 8.94 -4.48 18.67
N VAL A 240 9.51 -5.34 19.51
CA VAL A 240 10.87 -5.20 20.03
C VAL A 240 11.90 -5.36 18.92
N ASP A 241 11.66 -6.22 17.94
CA ASP A 241 12.59 -6.44 16.83
C ASP A 241 12.66 -5.19 15.95
N TRP A 242 11.51 -4.52 15.75
CA TRP A 242 11.41 -3.21 15.10
C TRP A 242 12.16 -2.12 15.87
N ILE A 243 12.11 -2.14 17.21
CA ILE A 243 12.84 -1.21 18.09
C ILE A 243 14.34 -1.51 18.11
N MET A 244 14.76 -2.77 18.07
CA MET A 244 16.15 -3.18 18.30
C MET A 244 16.94 -3.51 17.03
N SER A 245 16.42 -3.16 15.85
CA SER A 245 17.06 -3.42 14.56
C SER A 245 18.46 -2.80 14.42
N VAL A 246 19.27 -3.29 13.49
CA VAL A 246 20.73 -3.07 13.51
C VAL A 246 21.20 -1.71 12.97
N GLU A 247 20.33 -0.95 12.32
CA GLU A 247 20.67 0.32 11.65
C GLU A 247 21.14 1.39 12.65
N ASP A 248 21.89 2.39 12.18
CA ASP A 248 22.20 3.55 13.02
C ASP A 248 20.92 4.35 13.35
N ASN A 249 20.94 5.16 14.41
CA ASN A 249 19.72 5.84 14.87
C ASN A 249 19.14 6.84 13.84
N ALA A 250 19.96 7.46 12.98
CA ALA A 250 19.48 8.42 12.00
C ALA A 250 18.83 7.73 10.80
N GLU A 251 19.48 6.68 10.27
CA GLU A 251 18.90 5.81 9.24
C GLU A 251 17.61 5.16 9.76
N TRP A 252 17.66 4.64 10.98
CA TRP A 252 16.53 4.03 11.65
C TRP A 252 15.35 4.99 11.76
N VAL A 253 15.55 6.21 12.27
CA VAL A 253 14.50 7.24 12.34
C VAL A 253 13.92 7.55 10.96
N SER A 254 14.76 7.65 9.92
CA SER A 254 14.27 7.91 8.56
C SER A 254 13.39 6.78 8.01
N LEU A 255 13.73 5.52 8.31
CA LEU A 255 12.92 4.37 7.90
C LEU A 255 11.59 4.35 8.65
N ARG A 256 11.63 4.54 9.97
CA ARG A 256 10.45 4.51 10.84
C ARG A 256 9.47 5.63 10.53
N ARG A 257 9.95 6.83 10.20
CA ARG A 257 9.10 7.94 9.75
C ARG A 257 8.29 7.56 8.50
N LYS A 258 8.93 6.97 7.49
CA LYS A 258 8.25 6.53 6.25
C LYS A 258 7.20 5.44 6.50
N GLU A 259 7.49 4.52 7.43
CA GLU A 259 6.54 3.47 7.81
C GLU A 259 5.34 4.03 8.58
N MET A 260 5.56 4.96 9.51
CA MET A 260 4.47 5.62 10.26
C MET A 260 3.59 6.48 9.34
N GLU A 261 4.18 7.23 8.40
CA GLU A 261 3.44 7.97 7.36
C GLU A 261 2.57 7.04 6.51
N TRP A 262 3.09 5.86 6.16
CA TRP A 262 2.34 4.84 5.45
C TRP A 262 1.19 4.29 6.32
N GLU A 263 1.46 3.92 7.57
CA GLU A 263 0.45 3.41 8.51
C GLU A 263 -0.70 4.42 8.69
N GLU A 264 -0.39 5.71 8.80
CA GLU A 264 -1.38 6.78 8.89
C GLU A 264 -2.23 6.90 7.62
N CYS A 265 -1.62 6.82 6.44
CA CYS A 265 -2.35 6.80 5.16
C CYS A 265 -3.34 5.64 5.09
N VAL A 266 -2.92 4.44 5.47
CA VAL A 266 -3.79 3.25 5.47
C VAL A 266 -4.93 3.40 6.48
N ARG A 267 -4.63 3.86 7.69
CA ARG A 267 -5.65 4.11 8.72
C ARG A 267 -6.69 5.13 8.25
N PHE A 268 -6.25 6.25 7.70
CA PHE A 268 -7.15 7.29 7.18
C PHE A 268 -8.03 6.75 6.04
N TRP A 269 -7.44 6.01 5.11
CA TRP A 269 -8.20 5.36 4.04
C TRP A 269 -9.23 4.35 4.60
N ALA A 270 -8.81 3.46 5.50
CA ALA A 270 -9.66 2.43 6.11
C ALA A 270 -10.86 3.03 6.84
N ALA A 271 -10.65 4.11 7.60
CA ALA A 271 -11.72 4.78 8.35
C ALA A 271 -12.77 5.46 7.45
N ASN A 272 -12.37 5.92 6.26
CA ASN A 272 -13.21 6.77 5.39
C ASN A 272 -13.74 6.07 4.14
N ARG A 273 -13.28 4.85 3.83
CA ARG A 273 -13.64 4.17 2.58
C ARG A 273 -15.14 3.82 2.45
N GLU A 274 -15.86 3.67 3.56
CA GLU A 274 -17.31 3.42 3.56
C GLU A 274 -18.07 4.73 3.24
N GLY A 275 -18.78 4.77 2.12
CA GLY A 275 -19.62 5.92 1.72
C GLY A 275 -19.07 6.77 0.56
N CYS A 276 -17.78 6.66 0.22
CA CYS A 276 -17.15 7.29 -0.95
C CYS A 276 -16.00 6.41 -1.51
N SER A 277 -16.31 5.16 -1.85
CA SER A 277 -15.29 4.13 -2.08
C SER A 277 -14.37 4.38 -3.28
N GLU A 278 -14.86 4.98 -4.37
CA GLU A 278 -14.07 5.06 -5.61
C GLU A 278 -12.90 6.04 -5.54
N ALA A 279 -13.15 7.30 -5.18
CA ALA A 279 -12.11 8.33 -5.15
C ALA A 279 -11.03 8.01 -4.10
N LEU A 280 -11.45 7.43 -2.97
CA LEU A 280 -10.56 7.01 -1.90
C LEU A 280 -9.72 5.78 -2.29
N ASN A 281 -10.33 4.78 -2.94
CA ASN A 281 -9.57 3.62 -3.43
C ASN A 281 -8.60 3.99 -4.55
N LYS A 282 -9.00 4.90 -5.45
CA LYS A 282 -8.11 5.46 -6.47
C LYS A 282 -6.89 6.14 -5.82
N SER A 283 -7.13 6.99 -4.83
CA SER A 283 -6.07 7.70 -4.11
C SER A 283 -5.17 6.74 -3.34
N MET A 284 -5.75 5.71 -2.73
CA MET A 284 -5.00 4.66 -2.04
C MET A 284 -4.13 3.86 -3.01
N MET A 285 -4.63 3.52 -4.21
CA MET A 285 -3.82 2.87 -5.25
C MET A 285 -2.66 3.76 -5.73
N ASP A 286 -2.86 5.08 -5.85
CA ASP A 286 -1.79 6.03 -6.16
C ASP A 286 -0.72 6.07 -5.06
N LEU A 287 -1.13 6.04 -3.78
CA LEU A 287 -0.22 5.92 -2.65
C LEU A 287 0.52 4.57 -2.67
N CYS A 288 -0.17 3.47 -2.96
CA CYS A 288 0.46 2.15 -3.12
C CYS A 288 1.56 2.17 -4.19
N ILE A 289 1.30 2.79 -5.34
CA ILE A 289 2.30 2.95 -6.42
C ILE A 289 3.48 3.79 -5.94
N LYS A 290 3.21 4.92 -5.29
CA LYS A 290 4.25 5.85 -4.79
C LYS A 290 5.16 5.20 -3.75
N HIS A 291 4.61 4.36 -2.87
CA HIS A 291 5.33 3.71 -1.77
C HIS A 291 5.85 2.31 -2.12
N GLY A 292 5.66 1.82 -3.35
CA GLY A 292 6.08 0.48 -3.78
C GLY A 292 5.28 -0.66 -3.15
N LYS A 293 4.08 -0.37 -2.65
CA LYS A 293 3.15 -1.29 -1.96
C LYS A 293 2.17 -1.92 -2.95
N TYR A 294 2.72 -2.60 -3.96
CA TYR A 294 1.94 -3.03 -5.12
C TYR A 294 0.88 -4.09 -4.77
N GLU A 295 1.21 -5.05 -3.91
CA GLU A 295 0.27 -6.11 -3.48
C GLU A 295 -0.92 -5.52 -2.73
N GLU A 296 -0.67 -4.59 -1.82
CA GLU A 296 -1.70 -3.86 -1.09
C GLU A 296 -2.60 -3.09 -2.07
N GLY A 297 -2.01 -2.42 -3.07
CA GLY A 297 -2.76 -1.77 -4.14
C GLY A 297 -3.61 -2.74 -4.96
N TRP A 298 -3.15 -3.97 -5.17
CA TRP A 298 -3.91 -5.00 -5.88
C TRP A 298 -5.10 -5.50 -5.05
N VAL A 299 -4.92 -5.62 -3.73
CA VAL A 299 -6.04 -5.92 -2.81
C VAL A 299 -7.08 -4.81 -2.86
N VAL A 300 -6.67 -3.53 -2.87
CA VAL A 300 -7.58 -2.39 -3.06
C VAL A 300 -8.36 -2.52 -4.37
N TYR A 301 -7.70 -2.84 -5.48
CA TYR A 301 -8.39 -3.00 -6.78
C TYR A 301 -9.38 -4.18 -6.78
N SER A 302 -8.92 -5.36 -6.35
CA SER A 302 -9.68 -6.62 -6.43
C SER A 302 -10.87 -6.67 -5.47
N ARG A 303 -10.78 -6.04 -4.30
CA ARG A 303 -11.83 -6.04 -3.26
C ARG A 303 -12.57 -4.71 -3.11
N GLY A 304 -12.03 -3.60 -3.63
CA GLY A 304 -12.49 -2.22 -3.40
C GLY A 304 -13.68 -1.69 -4.20
N CYS A 305 -14.35 -2.51 -5.01
CA CYS A 305 -15.56 -2.14 -5.76
C CYS A 305 -15.40 -1.27 -7.04
N LYS A 306 -16.37 -1.50 -7.95
CA LYS A 306 -16.68 -0.92 -9.28
C LYS A 306 -15.49 -0.66 -10.21
N LYS A 307 -15.40 -1.49 -11.25
CA LYS A 307 -14.45 -1.43 -12.38
C LYS A 307 -14.72 -0.20 -13.28
N THR A 308 -14.74 0.99 -12.70
CA THR A 308 -14.89 2.23 -13.48
C THR A 308 -13.64 2.48 -14.34
N PRO A 309 -13.75 3.29 -15.41
CA PRO A 309 -12.60 3.62 -16.26
C PRO A 309 -11.38 4.13 -15.48
N TYR A 310 -11.58 4.96 -14.45
CA TYR A 310 -10.50 5.53 -13.65
C TYR A 310 -9.82 4.50 -12.74
N VAL A 311 -10.59 3.60 -12.12
CA VAL A 311 -10.05 2.53 -11.27
C VAL A 311 -9.30 1.51 -12.12
N ILE A 312 -9.83 1.16 -13.30
CA ILE A 312 -9.17 0.31 -14.29
C ILE A 312 -7.84 0.93 -14.74
N HIS A 313 -7.84 2.22 -15.11
CA HIS A 313 -6.62 2.94 -15.49
C HIS A 313 -5.56 2.88 -14.37
N LYS A 314 -5.93 3.12 -13.12
CA LYS A 314 -4.99 3.00 -11.99
C LYS A 314 -4.51 1.56 -11.75
N ALA A 315 -5.37 0.56 -11.95
CA ALA A 315 -4.98 -0.84 -11.85
C ALA A 315 -3.98 -1.24 -12.95
N CYS A 316 -4.14 -0.68 -14.16
CA CYS A 316 -3.20 -0.87 -15.27
C CYS A 316 -1.82 -0.32 -14.90
N LEU A 317 -1.76 0.94 -14.44
CA LEU A 317 -0.51 1.56 -13.98
C LEU A 317 0.12 0.80 -12.80
N LEU A 318 -0.69 0.35 -11.85
CA LEU A 318 -0.22 -0.48 -10.73
C LEU A 318 0.43 -1.77 -11.24
N ALA A 319 -0.23 -2.49 -12.14
CA ALA A 319 0.29 -3.75 -12.68
C ALA A 319 1.56 -3.54 -13.51
N LEU A 320 1.63 -2.48 -14.32
CA LEU A 320 2.82 -2.12 -15.09
C LEU A 320 4.01 -1.76 -14.18
N LYS A 321 3.77 -1.00 -13.11
CA LYS A 321 4.81 -0.65 -12.13
C LYS A 321 5.26 -1.87 -11.32
N GLY A 322 4.32 -2.69 -10.85
CA GLY A 322 4.62 -3.94 -10.17
C GLY A 322 5.44 -4.89 -11.05
N LEU A 323 5.05 -5.04 -12.32
CA LEU A 323 5.79 -5.85 -13.30
C LEU A 323 7.21 -5.33 -13.52
N LYS A 324 7.37 -4.00 -13.68
CA LYS A 324 8.67 -3.37 -13.90
C LYS A 324 9.63 -3.56 -12.73
N GLU A 325 9.16 -3.32 -11.50
CA GLU A 325 10.03 -3.27 -10.32
C GLU A 325 10.27 -4.66 -9.71
N THR A 326 9.34 -5.61 -9.86
CA THR A 326 9.46 -6.96 -9.28
C THR A 326 9.89 -8.04 -10.27
N ASN A 327 9.69 -7.81 -11.57
CA ASN A 327 9.90 -8.81 -12.64
C ASN A 327 9.13 -10.13 -12.41
N ASP A 328 8.05 -10.11 -11.63
CA ASP A 328 7.22 -11.26 -11.30
C ASP A 328 6.10 -11.43 -12.35
N CYS A 329 5.99 -12.64 -12.91
CA CYS A 329 5.02 -12.97 -13.96
C CYS A 329 3.56 -12.85 -13.52
N LYS A 330 3.27 -12.89 -12.20
CA LYS A 330 1.92 -12.65 -11.69
C LYS A 330 1.37 -11.30 -12.14
N TRP A 331 2.24 -10.29 -12.29
CA TRP A 331 1.82 -8.95 -12.71
C TRP A 331 1.43 -8.91 -14.18
N THR A 332 1.96 -9.81 -15.01
CA THR A 332 1.49 -10.01 -16.38
C THR A 332 0.05 -10.52 -16.38
N SER A 333 -0.25 -11.54 -15.57
CA SER A 333 -1.62 -12.07 -15.43
C SER A 333 -2.58 -10.97 -14.96
N ARG A 334 -2.21 -10.25 -13.90
CA ARG A 334 -2.98 -9.12 -13.35
C ARG A 334 -3.21 -7.99 -14.35
N LEU A 335 -2.20 -7.64 -15.15
CA LEU A 335 -2.33 -6.65 -16.21
C LEU A 335 -3.43 -7.06 -17.21
N PHE A 336 -3.46 -8.33 -17.61
CA PHE A 336 -4.47 -8.82 -18.54
C PHE A 336 -5.86 -9.01 -17.92
N GLU A 337 -5.95 -9.25 -16.60
CA GLU A 337 -7.22 -9.15 -15.88
C GLU A 337 -7.81 -7.73 -15.96
N VAL A 338 -6.95 -6.70 -15.91
CA VAL A 338 -7.37 -5.30 -16.07
C VAL A 338 -7.79 -5.00 -17.51
N VAL A 339 -7.07 -5.52 -18.51
CA VAL A 339 -7.45 -5.40 -19.93
C VAL A 339 -8.83 -6.01 -20.16
N GLU A 340 -9.08 -7.22 -19.65
CA GLU A 340 -10.38 -7.88 -19.76
C GLU A 340 -11.48 -7.14 -19.01
N ALA A 341 -11.16 -6.57 -17.83
CA ALA A 341 -12.07 -5.73 -17.07
C ALA A 341 -12.49 -4.45 -17.81
N SER A 342 -11.69 -3.94 -18.76
CA SER A 342 -12.02 -2.77 -19.59
C SER A 342 -12.96 -3.09 -20.76
N ALA A 343 -13.10 -4.35 -21.15
CA ALA A 343 -13.90 -4.76 -22.30
C ALA A 343 -15.41 -4.37 -22.23
N PRO A 344 -16.13 -4.50 -21.09
CA PRO A 344 -17.54 -4.13 -20.99
C PRO A 344 -17.78 -2.61 -20.86
N GLU A 345 -16.76 -1.82 -20.57
CA GLU A 345 -16.87 -0.37 -20.36
C GLU A 345 -16.87 0.42 -21.68
N GLU A 346 -17.19 1.72 -21.59
CA GLU A 346 -17.09 2.69 -22.69
C GLU A 346 -15.68 2.70 -23.32
N ASP A 347 -15.59 3.16 -24.58
CA ASP A 347 -14.34 3.16 -25.35
C ASP A 347 -13.18 3.90 -24.65
N ASP A 348 -13.49 4.86 -23.78
CA ASP A 348 -12.53 5.62 -22.99
C ASP A 348 -11.66 4.74 -22.08
N ALA A 349 -12.25 3.76 -21.38
CA ALA A 349 -11.49 2.87 -20.48
C ALA A 349 -10.48 2.01 -21.26
N LYS A 350 -10.92 1.49 -22.41
CA LYS A 350 -10.10 0.67 -23.31
C LYS A 350 -8.95 1.48 -23.88
N TYR A 351 -9.23 2.71 -24.32
CA TYR A 351 -8.23 3.61 -24.84
C TYR A 351 -7.18 3.96 -23.78
N LEU A 352 -7.61 4.29 -22.55
CA LEU A 352 -6.70 4.58 -21.44
C LEU A 352 -5.78 3.40 -21.13
N VAL A 353 -6.32 2.19 -21.00
CA VAL A 353 -5.52 0.97 -20.74
C VAL A 353 -4.53 0.72 -21.88
N ALA A 354 -4.98 0.83 -23.13
CA ALA A 354 -4.11 0.66 -24.28
C ALA A 354 -2.98 1.70 -24.29
N ASN A 355 -3.31 2.96 -23.99
CA ASN A 355 -2.32 4.03 -23.92
C ASN A 355 -1.28 3.78 -22.83
N ASP A 356 -1.71 3.42 -21.62
CA ASP A 356 -0.82 3.12 -20.51
C ASP A 356 0.16 1.99 -20.84
N ILE A 357 -0.34 0.89 -21.42
CA ILE A 357 0.49 -0.24 -21.82
C ILE A 357 1.55 0.25 -22.81
N ILE A 358 1.13 0.89 -23.90
CA ILE A 358 2.01 1.34 -24.98
C ILE A 358 3.07 2.33 -24.49
N GLU A 359 2.70 3.31 -23.66
CA GLU A 359 3.63 4.30 -23.12
C GLU A 359 4.69 3.68 -22.21
N ASN A 360 4.34 2.61 -21.47
CA ASN A 360 5.23 1.98 -20.50
C ASN A 360 6.06 0.82 -21.07
N LEU A 361 5.69 0.23 -22.22
CA LEU A 361 6.39 -0.91 -22.83
C LEU A 361 7.90 -0.68 -22.99
N SER A 362 8.31 0.52 -23.40
CA SER A 362 9.73 0.84 -23.61
C SER A 362 10.58 0.83 -22.34
N SER A 363 9.94 0.92 -21.17
CA SER A 363 10.60 0.91 -19.86
C SER A 363 10.71 -0.48 -19.23
N LEU A 364 10.10 -1.49 -19.85
CA LEU A 364 10.13 -2.87 -19.38
C LEU A 364 11.36 -3.62 -19.93
N PRO A 365 11.89 -4.61 -19.19
CA PRO A 365 12.89 -5.55 -19.72
C PRO A 365 12.42 -6.23 -21.00
N GLU A 366 13.33 -6.53 -21.93
CA GLU A 366 13.00 -7.03 -23.27
C GLU A 366 12.12 -8.29 -23.28
N ASN A 367 12.49 -9.29 -22.48
CA ASN A 367 11.72 -10.54 -22.33
C ASN A 367 10.28 -10.27 -21.86
N VAL A 368 10.11 -9.37 -20.90
CA VAL A 368 8.80 -8.98 -20.36
C VAL A 368 8.02 -8.14 -21.37
N ARG A 369 8.68 -7.18 -22.01
CA ARG A 369 8.11 -6.33 -23.05
C ARG A 369 7.55 -7.17 -24.20
N ASN A 370 8.32 -8.13 -24.69
CA ASN A 370 7.92 -9.00 -25.79
C ASN A 370 6.74 -9.90 -25.38
N LEU A 371 6.73 -10.42 -24.15
CA LEU A 371 5.60 -11.18 -23.60
C LEU A 371 4.32 -10.33 -23.51
N VAL A 372 4.39 -9.15 -22.90
CA VAL A 372 3.26 -8.23 -22.76
C VAL A 372 2.74 -7.81 -24.13
N LEU A 373 3.63 -7.46 -25.06
CA LEU A 373 3.26 -7.06 -26.42
C LEU A 373 2.55 -8.19 -27.16
N LYS A 374 3.09 -9.41 -27.11
CA LYS A 374 2.48 -10.60 -27.71
C LYS A 374 1.06 -10.81 -27.19
N GLU A 375 0.91 -10.92 -25.87
CA GLU A 375 -0.38 -11.15 -25.22
C GLU A 375 -1.37 -10.03 -25.53
N PHE A 376 -0.94 -8.76 -25.42
CA PHE A 376 -1.78 -7.60 -25.67
C PHE A 376 -2.32 -7.57 -27.11
N ILE A 377 -1.47 -7.87 -28.09
CA ILE A 377 -1.86 -7.89 -29.51
C ILE A 377 -2.77 -9.09 -29.82
N THR A 378 -2.52 -10.25 -29.20
CA THR A 378 -3.41 -11.40 -29.35
C THR A 378 -4.78 -11.16 -28.74
N LYS A 379 -4.85 -10.43 -27.61
CA LYS A 379 -6.10 -10.04 -26.94
C LYS A 379 -6.73 -8.78 -27.52
N MET A 380 -6.11 -8.14 -28.51
CA MET A 380 -6.63 -6.89 -29.08
C MET A 380 -8.02 -7.05 -29.71
N ASP A 381 -8.43 -8.27 -30.08
CA ASP A 381 -9.82 -8.56 -30.51
C ASP A 381 -10.87 -8.13 -29.46
N LEU A 382 -10.49 -8.09 -28.18
CA LEU A 382 -11.33 -7.58 -27.08
C LEU A 382 -11.51 -6.05 -27.12
N LEU A 383 -10.62 -5.34 -27.81
CA LEU A 383 -10.53 -3.87 -27.93
C LEU A 383 -10.87 -3.36 -29.35
N ASP A 384 -10.94 -4.25 -30.35
CA ASP A 384 -10.89 -4.00 -31.81
C ASP A 384 -12.09 -3.30 -32.47
N LYS A 385 -12.98 -2.65 -31.71
CA LYS A 385 -14.11 -1.87 -32.28
C LYS A 385 -13.85 -0.37 -32.38
N ASN A 386 -12.65 0.08 -32.01
CA ASN A 386 -12.28 1.49 -32.01
C ASN A 386 -11.01 1.70 -32.85
N GLU A 387 -11.11 2.48 -33.93
CA GLU A 387 -9.97 2.76 -34.84
C GLU A 387 -8.87 3.58 -34.17
N GLU A 388 -9.19 4.39 -33.14
CA GLU A 388 -8.21 5.17 -32.40
C GLU A 388 -7.28 4.26 -31.59
N ILE A 389 -7.82 3.20 -30.99
CA ILE A 389 -7.03 2.19 -30.28
C ILE A 389 -6.08 1.48 -31.25
N VAL A 390 -6.57 1.07 -32.42
CA VAL A 390 -5.75 0.44 -33.46
C VAL A 390 -4.60 1.37 -33.87
N ASN A 391 -4.90 2.63 -34.18
CA ASN A 391 -3.92 3.63 -34.57
C ASN A 391 -2.89 3.89 -33.45
N LEU A 392 -3.35 3.96 -32.20
CA LEU A 392 -2.52 4.13 -31.01
C LEU A 392 -1.51 2.98 -30.86
N VAL A 393 -1.95 1.73 -30.99
CA VAL A 393 -1.07 0.56 -30.86
C VAL A 393 -0.03 0.52 -31.98
N ILE A 394 -0.43 0.82 -33.23
CA ILE A 394 0.51 0.89 -34.37
C ILE A 394 1.55 2.01 -34.16
N ARG A 395 1.11 3.17 -33.65
CA ARG A 395 2.02 4.27 -33.29
C ARG A 395 2.98 3.87 -32.17
N GLY A 396 2.49 3.09 -31.21
CA GLY A 396 3.28 2.45 -30.17
C GLY A 396 4.37 1.55 -30.71
N LEU A 397 4.02 0.62 -31.61
CA LEU A 397 4.95 -0.26 -32.30
C LEU A 397 6.02 0.54 -33.06
N LEU A 398 5.64 1.60 -33.77
CA LEU A 398 6.59 2.50 -34.44
C LEU A 398 7.57 3.15 -33.46
N SER A 399 7.08 3.61 -32.32
CA SER A 399 7.91 4.19 -31.25
C SER A 399 8.91 3.17 -30.72
N LEU A 400 8.47 1.92 -30.50
CA LEU A 400 9.33 0.83 -30.05
C LEU A 400 10.40 0.47 -31.09
N CYS A 401 10.04 0.37 -32.37
CA CYS A 401 10.97 0.11 -33.48
C CYS A 401 12.08 1.18 -33.58
N LYS A 402 11.80 2.41 -33.15
CA LYS A 402 12.78 3.52 -33.16
C LYS A 402 13.66 3.56 -31.91
N LYS A 403 13.18 3.02 -30.79
CA LYS A 403 13.82 3.14 -29.47
C LYS A 403 14.59 1.90 -29.03
N CYS A 404 14.20 0.71 -29.50
CA CYS A 404 14.87 -0.53 -29.14
C CYS A 404 16.08 -0.76 -30.06
N GLU A 405 17.18 -1.28 -29.53
CA GLU A 405 18.34 -1.68 -30.32
C GLU A 405 17.96 -2.83 -31.27
N SER A 406 18.66 -2.92 -32.40
CA SER A 406 18.34 -3.84 -33.50
C SER A 406 18.79 -5.27 -33.21
N ASP A 407 18.11 -5.94 -32.29
CA ASP A 407 18.10 -7.39 -32.25
C ASP A 407 17.14 -7.92 -33.33
N GLN A 408 17.63 -8.87 -34.13
CA GLN A 408 16.96 -9.30 -35.35
C GLN A 408 15.63 -10.04 -35.05
N GLU A 409 15.50 -10.66 -33.87
CA GLU A 409 14.31 -11.40 -33.45
C GLU A 409 13.16 -10.50 -32.97
N SER A 410 13.42 -9.47 -32.14
CA SER A 410 12.36 -8.54 -31.73
C SER A 410 11.86 -7.68 -32.91
N TYR A 411 12.75 -7.28 -33.82
CA TYR A 411 12.37 -6.54 -35.04
C TYR A 411 11.42 -7.33 -35.94
N THR A 412 11.70 -8.63 -36.12
CA THR A 412 10.82 -9.53 -36.88
C THR A 412 9.43 -9.61 -36.23
N SER A 413 9.40 -9.78 -34.90
CA SER A 413 8.16 -9.86 -34.12
C SER A 413 7.31 -8.58 -34.22
N PHE A 414 7.92 -7.40 -34.18
CA PHE A 414 7.19 -6.12 -34.33
C PHE A 414 6.54 -5.98 -35.71
N GLY A 415 7.22 -6.44 -36.76
CA GLY A 415 6.69 -6.44 -38.13
C GLY A 415 5.50 -7.38 -38.30
N ASP A 416 5.55 -8.56 -37.69
CA ASP A 416 4.45 -9.53 -37.72
C ASP A 416 3.23 -9.01 -36.95
N TYR A 417 3.47 -8.36 -35.81
CA TYR A 417 2.44 -7.69 -35.03
C TYR A 417 1.77 -6.55 -35.78
N ALA A 418 2.54 -5.66 -36.42
CA ALA A 418 1.99 -4.57 -37.21
C ALA A 418 1.15 -5.09 -38.39
N ASP A 419 1.60 -6.15 -39.06
CA ASP A 419 0.87 -6.78 -40.16
C ASP A 419 -0.43 -7.45 -39.71
N LEU A 420 -0.40 -8.14 -38.56
CA LEU A 420 -1.59 -8.73 -37.95
C LEU A 420 -2.66 -7.66 -37.65
N LEU A 421 -2.25 -6.56 -36.99
CA LEU A 421 -3.16 -5.46 -36.65
C LEU A 421 -3.72 -4.78 -37.91
N TYR A 422 -2.85 -4.52 -38.89
CA TYR A 422 -3.25 -3.92 -40.15
C TYR A 422 -4.26 -4.79 -40.92
N THR A 423 -4.02 -6.10 -40.98
CA THR A 423 -4.91 -7.05 -41.64
C THR A 423 -6.26 -7.16 -40.95
N LYS A 424 -6.29 -7.20 -39.61
CA LYS A 424 -7.52 -7.18 -38.81
C LYS A 424 -8.33 -5.90 -39.03
N TRP A 425 -7.67 -4.75 -38.97
CA TRP A 425 -8.30 -3.46 -39.21
C TRP A 425 -8.93 -3.38 -40.60
N LYS A 426 -8.20 -3.77 -41.64
CA LYS A 426 -8.72 -3.82 -43.03
C LYS A 426 -10.00 -4.66 -43.12
N LYS A 427 -10.00 -5.85 -42.50
CA LYS A 427 -11.16 -6.75 -42.48
C LYS A 427 -12.36 -6.11 -41.79
N HIS A 428 -12.17 -5.51 -40.61
CA HIS A 428 -13.24 -4.86 -39.84
C HIS A 428 -13.82 -3.64 -40.56
N LYS A 429 -12.97 -2.87 -41.23
CA LYS A 429 -13.37 -1.74 -42.05
C LYS A 429 -14.25 -2.18 -43.22
N LEU A 430 -13.86 -3.23 -43.96
CA LEU A 430 -14.67 -3.79 -45.05
C LEU A 430 -16.03 -4.31 -44.56
N CYS A 431 -16.10 -4.83 -43.33
CA CYS A 431 -17.35 -5.26 -42.71
C CYS A 431 -18.20 -4.12 -42.14
N GLY A 432 -17.77 -2.85 -42.26
CA GLY A 432 -18.52 -1.68 -41.78
C GLY A 432 -18.64 -1.58 -40.26
N ARG A 433 -17.70 -2.16 -39.50
CA ARG A 433 -17.79 -2.25 -38.03
C ARG A 433 -17.45 -0.95 -37.27
N TYR A 434 -16.85 0.03 -37.93
CA TYR A 434 -16.44 1.30 -37.32
C TYR A 434 -17.49 2.41 -37.53
N THR A 435 -17.59 3.39 -36.64
CA THR A 435 -18.52 4.53 -36.80
C THR A 435 -18.08 5.49 -37.92
N PRO A 436 -18.99 6.24 -38.57
CA PRO A 436 -18.65 7.08 -39.73
C PRO A 436 -18.00 8.44 -39.43
N GLU A 437 -18.09 8.93 -38.19
CA GLU A 437 -17.97 10.38 -37.89
C GLU A 437 -16.54 10.94 -37.89
N SER A 438 -15.50 10.10 -37.92
CA SER A 438 -14.07 10.51 -37.94
C SER A 438 -13.17 9.72 -38.90
N ARG A 439 -13.74 8.89 -39.78
CA ARG A 439 -13.02 7.85 -40.55
C ARG A 439 -11.83 8.38 -41.37
N ASP A 440 -11.99 9.48 -42.11
CA ASP A 440 -10.99 9.89 -43.12
C ASP A 440 -9.62 10.28 -42.52
N GLN A 441 -9.61 10.89 -41.34
CA GLN A 441 -8.37 11.35 -40.70
C GLN A 441 -7.65 10.19 -40.01
N ILE A 442 -8.37 9.39 -39.20
CA ILE A 442 -7.79 8.24 -38.50
C ILE A 442 -7.29 7.19 -39.49
N GLU A 443 -8.05 6.93 -40.56
CA GLU A 443 -7.65 5.99 -41.60
C GLU A 443 -6.33 6.40 -42.27
N SER A 444 -6.18 7.70 -42.57
CA SER A 444 -4.94 8.23 -43.15
C SER A 444 -3.75 8.10 -42.21
N GLU A 445 -3.97 8.32 -40.91
CA GLU A 445 -2.95 8.14 -39.88
C GLU A 445 -2.53 6.68 -39.73
N ILE A 446 -3.49 5.74 -39.76
CA ILE A 446 -3.19 4.30 -39.71
C ILE A 446 -2.29 3.92 -40.89
N TYR A 447 -2.65 4.27 -42.12
CA TYR A 447 -1.78 4.00 -43.28
C TYR A 447 -0.39 4.62 -43.13
N SER A 448 -0.33 5.88 -42.69
CA SER A 448 0.91 6.62 -42.46
C SER A 448 1.81 5.93 -41.42
N ASN A 449 1.23 5.45 -40.33
CA ASN A 449 1.95 4.80 -39.23
C ASN A 449 2.41 3.40 -39.62
N VAL A 450 1.56 2.58 -40.25
CA VAL A 450 1.92 1.23 -40.73
C VAL A 450 3.05 1.29 -41.76
N LEU A 451 2.97 2.21 -42.74
CA LEU A 451 4.05 2.44 -43.70
C LEU A 451 5.36 2.76 -42.99
N SER A 452 5.30 3.58 -41.94
CA SER A 452 6.50 3.96 -41.18
C SER A 452 7.08 2.80 -40.39
N VAL A 453 6.25 1.89 -39.87
CA VAL A 453 6.72 0.68 -39.18
C VAL A 453 7.49 -0.20 -40.16
N PHE A 454 6.88 -0.57 -41.29
CA PHE A 454 7.52 -1.45 -42.26
C PHE A 454 8.76 -0.83 -42.91
N ASP A 455 8.79 0.48 -43.10
CA ASP A 455 9.99 1.19 -43.54
C ASP A 455 11.14 1.13 -42.52
N THR A 456 10.82 1.34 -41.25
CA THR A 456 11.79 1.25 -40.14
C THR A 456 12.35 -0.17 -40.04
N LEU A 457 11.53 -1.18 -40.35
CA LEU A 457 11.92 -2.59 -40.39
C LEU A 457 12.52 -3.03 -41.74
N HIS A 458 12.58 -2.12 -42.73
CA HIS A 458 13.04 -2.38 -44.09
C HIS A 458 12.29 -3.48 -44.86
N ASP A 459 11.02 -3.72 -44.53
CA ASP A 459 10.15 -4.69 -45.22
C ASP A 459 9.48 -4.06 -46.46
N LYS A 460 10.20 -4.12 -47.59
CA LYS A 460 9.76 -3.51 -48.85
C LYS A 460 8.47 -4.12 -49.41
N GLU A 461 8.23 -5.40 -49.18
CA GLU A 461 7.05 -6.09 -49.70
C GLU A 461 5.78 -5.58 -49.00
N LYS A 462 5.82 -5.50 -47.67
CA LYS A 462 4.70 -4.96 -46.89
C LYS A 462 4.47 -3.47 -47.16
N VAL A 463 5.53 -2.66 -47.35
CA VAL A 463 5.40 -1.24 -47.76
C VAL A 463 4.60 -1.12 -49.06
N LEU A 464 4.95 -1.92 -50.08
CA LEU A 464 4.24 -1.90 -51.37
C LEU A 464 2.79 -2.37 -51.26
N GLY A 465 2.53 -3.35 -50.41
CA GLY A 465 1.18 -3.82 -50.10
C GLY A 465 0.30 -2.70 -49.54
N VAL A 466 0.79 -1.99 -48.53
CA VAL A 466 0.06 -0.85 -47.91
C VAL A 466 -0.16 0.27 -48.92
N CYS A 467 0.87 0.59 -49.71
CA CYS A 467 0.79 1.57 -50.80
C CYS A 467 -0.31 1.22 -51.81
N ARG A 468 -0.44 -0.05 -52.21
CA ARG A 468 -1.49 -0.52 -53.12
C ARG A 468 -2.88 -0.36 -52.49
N ASP A 469 -3.01 -0.68 -51.21
CA ASP A 469 -4.26 -0.53 -50.47
C ASP A 469 -4.72 0.94 -50.39
N VAL A 470 -3.79 1.89 -50.22
CA VAL A 470 -4.06 3.35 -50.25
C VAL A 470 -4.56 3.82 -51.62
N VAL A 471 -4.06 3.26 -52.73
CA VAL A 471 -4.57 3.61 -54.08
C VAL A 471 -6.00 3.12 -54.25
N ASN A 472 -6.24 1.89 -53.80
CA ASN A 472 -7.52 1.21 -54.00
C ASN A 472 -8.58 1.68 -53.01
N SER A 473 -8.21 2.46 -51.99
CA SER A 473 -9.15 3.00 -51.01
C SER A 473 -9.69 4.38 -51.41
N ASN A 474 -10.90 4.67 -50.93
CA ASN A 474 -11.52 6.00 -51.08
C ASN A 474 -11.00 7.03 -50.06
N THR A 475 -9.89 6.73 -49.36
CA THR A 475 -9.33 7.57 -48.30
C THR A 475 -8.97 8.95 -48.81
N LYS A 476 -9.20 9.96 -47.97
CA LYS A 476 -8.69 11.31 -48.18
C LYS A 476 -7.21 11.36 -47.85
N ILE A 477 -6.36 11.51 -48.87
CA ILE A 477 -4.90 11.52 -48.66
C ILE A 477 -4.49 12.82 -47.95
N THR A 478 -3.96 12.69 -46.74
CA THR A 478 -3.43 13.84 -45.99
C THR A 478 -2.05 14.26 -46.54
N LYS A 479 -1.67 15.52 -46.30
CA LYS A 479 -0.36 16.04 -46.69
C LYS A 479 0.80 15.21 -46.13
N GLU A 480 0.65 14.67 -44.92
CA GLU A 480 1.65 13.81 -44.29
C GLU A 480 1.78 12.47 -45.00
N LEU A 481 0.67 11.78 -45.26
CA LEU A 481 0.66 10.52 -46.01
C LEU A 481 1.24 10.70 -47.42
N CYS A 482 0.86 11.78 -48.10
CA CYS A 482 1.42 12.19 -49.38
C CYS A 482 2.95 12.37 -49.31
N SER A 483 3.44 13.13 -48.32
CA SER A 483 4.87 13.41 -48.16
C SER A 483 5.68 12.12 -47.91
N LYS A 484 5.12 11.17 -47.14
CA LYS A 484 5.74 9.85 -46.90
C LYS A 484 5.79 9.03 -48.18
N ILE A 485 4.69 8.91 -48.91
CA ILE A 485 4.66 8.18 -50.20
C ILE A 485 5.70 8.77 -51.18
N GLN A 486 5.84 10.10 -51.21
CA GLN A 486 6.86 10.77 -52.02
C GLN A 486 8.31 10.51 -51.54
N SER A 487 8.56 10.40 -50.23
CA SER A 487 9.89 10.04 -49.72
C SER A 487 10.26 8.60 -50.10
N PHE A 488 9.31 7.66 -50.03
CA PHE A 488 9.49 6.29 -50.52
C PHE A 488 9.82 6.23 -52.00
N HIS A 489 9.07 6.98 -52.82
CA HIS A 489 9.32 7.09 -54.25
C HIS A 489 10.74 7.58 -54.54
N LYS A 490 11.20 8.63 -53.86
CA LYS A 490 12.56 9.18 -54.03
C LYS A 490 13.67 8.26 -53.51
N GLY A 491 13.42 7.51 -52.43
CA GLY A 491 14.36 6.53 -51.87
C GLY A 491 14.53 5.31 -52.77
N ASN A 492 13.43 4.74 -53.26
CA ASN A 492 13.44 3.59 -54.16
C ASN A 492 13.95 3.93 -55.57
N LEU A 493 13.76 5.16 -56.05
CA LEU A 493 14.38 5.66 -57.29
C LEU A 493 15.91 5.64 -57.28
N LYS A 494 16.52 5.80 -56.10
CA LYS A 494 17.97 5.72 -55.94
C LYS A 494 18.49 4.28 -55.87
N SER A 495 17.69 3.33 -55.38
CA SER A 495 18.08 1.91 -55.24
C SER A 495 17.72 1.02 -56.44
N SER A 496 16.77 1.46 -57.29
CA SER A 496 16.26 0.71 -58.46
C SER A 496 17.16 0.72 -59.70
N LYS A 497 18.39 1.23 -59.62
CA LYS A 497 19.35 1.16 -60.74
C LYS A 497 19.96 -0.24 -60.96
N THR A 498 19.64 -1.25 -60.14
CA THR A 498 20.36 -2.53 -60.16
C THR A 498 19.56 -3.85 -60.15
N GLU A 499 18.22 -3.88 -60.05
CA GLU A 499 17.48 -5.17 -60.05
C GLU A 499 16.18 -5.21 -60.88
N PRO A 500 15.81 -6.36 -61.50
CA PRO A 500 14.69 -6.47 -62.47
C PRO A 500 13.29 -6.52 -61.85
N THR A 501 13.19 -6.80 -60.55
CA THR A 501 11.94 -6.72 -59.74
C THR A 501 11.44 -5.29 -59.55
N SER A 502 12.21 -4.29 -60.01
CA SER A 502 11.93 -2.86 -59.85
C SER A 502 10.80 -2.31 -60.72
N LEU A 503 10.45 -2.94 -61.86
CA LEU A 503 9.54 -2.31 -62.84
C LEU A 503 8.08 -2.24 -62.35
N GLU A 504 7.60 -3.31 -61.72
CA GLU A 504 6.23 -3.39 -61.19
C GLU A 504 6.07 -2.47 -59.96
N GLN A 505 7.10 -2.45 -59.09
CA GLN A 505 7.21 -1.56 -57.94
C GLN A 505 7.21 -0.09 -58.36
N TYR A 506 7.94 0.24 -59.43
CA TYR A 506 8.01 1.58 -60.01
C TYR A 506 6.66 2.00 -60.61
N SER A 507 5.95 1.11 -61.32
CA SER A 507 4.64 1.41 -61.89
C SER A 507 3.56 1.68 -60.84
N ILE A 508 3.61 0.98 -59.70
CA ILE A 508 2.70 1.18 -58.55
C ILE A 508 3.00 2.52 -57.89
N LEU A 509 4.28 2.84 -57.66
CA LEU A 509 4.74 4.10 -57.08
C LEU A 509 4.46 5.31 -57.99
N GLU A 510 4.62 5.20 -59.30
CA GLU A 510 4.23 6.23 -60.27
C GLU A 510 2.72 6.44 -60.35
N ARG A 511 1.93 5.35 -60.31
CA ARG A 511 0.47 5.42 -60.20
C ARG A 511 0.04 6.08 -58.90
N LEU A 512 0.71 5.78 -57.79
CA LEU A 512 0.50 6.41 -56.48
C LEU A 512 0.77 7.90 -56.52
N VAL A 513 1.95 8.31 -57.01
CA VAL A 513 2.31 9.73 -57.13
C VAL A 513 1.34 10.45 -58.06
N SER A 514 0.97 9.85 -59.20
CA SER A 514 -0.01 10.41 -60.12
C SER A 514 -1.42 10.52 -59.49
N PHE A 515 -1.85 9.52 -58.73
CA PHE A 515 -3.16 9.51 -58.04
C PHE A 515 -3.21 10.50 -56.88
N VAL A 516 -2.12 10.60 -56.11
CA VAL A 516 -1.94 11.60 -55.04
C VAL A 516 -1.94 13.03 -55.60
N LEU A 517 -1.32 13.24 -56.77
CA LEU A 517 -1.33 14.52 -57.48
C LEU A 517 -2.67 14.85 -58.18
N GLN A 518 -3.58 13.89 -58.34
CA GLN A 518 -4.92 14.10 -58.91
C GLN A 518 -6.00 14.38 -57.85
N LYS A 519 -5.79 13.94 -56.59
CA LYS A 519 -6.71 14.18 -55.46
C LYS A 519 -6.39 15.45 -54.64
N HIS A 520 -5.29 16.12 -54.96
CA HIS A 520 -4.92 17.47 -54.52
C HIS A 520 -4.94 18.42 -55.71
#